data_AF-A0A5L8XJ31-F1
#
_entry.id   AF-A0A5L8XJ31-F1
#
_cell.length_a   1.000
_cell.length_b   1.000
_cell.length_c   1.000
_cell.angle_alpha   90.00
_cell.angle_beta   90.00
_cell.angle_gamma   90.00
#
_symmetry.space_group_name_H-M   'P 1'
#
loop_
_entity.id
_entity.type
_entity.pdbx_description
1 polymer ?
#
loop_
_entity_poly.entity_id
_entity_poly.type
_entity_poly.pdbx_seq_one_letter_code
_entity_poly.pdbx_strand_id
1 'polypeptide(L)'
;MLNKIYDNHKRFIILAFVCSFMFCLFGMFYFYQYNCIIHKSLINLIEKFISNIITFVSISFGFYLTSSSILFSSQYIKTLNKEDELKPSQRKIHTLKEYFKLAIYNALFTISISFFVLLAIAIQNDIVLIILFSILIAFLILNFIFIYLLLKVFGNALIIQARPDNNG
;
A
#
# COMPACT_ATOMS: atom_id res chain seq x y z
N MET A 1 1.13 16.42 2.36
CA MET A 1 1.33 15.28 1.43
C MET A 1 0.07 14.97 0.63
N LEU A 2 -1.02 14.54 1.26
CA LEU A 2 -2.26 14.11 0.56
C LEU A 2 -2.96 15.12 -0.37
N ASN A 3 -2.62 16.42 -0.35
CA ASN A 3 -3.30 17.43 -1.17
C ASN A 3 -2.93 17.38 -2.67
N LYS A 4 -1.85 16.69 -3.03
CA LYS A 4 -1.40 16.55 -4.42
C LYS A 4 -2.01 15.36 -5.16
N ILE A 5 -2.81 14.54 -4.48
CA ILE A 5 -3.53 13.38 -5.02
C ILE A 5 -4.99 13.75 -5.28
N TYR A 6 -5.67 13.06 -6.19
CA TYR A 6 -7.09 13.30 -6.47
C TYR A 6 -7.96 13.06 -5.23
N ASP A 7 -8.91 13.96 -5.00
CA ASP A 7 -9.71 13.95 -3.77
C ASP A 7 -10.59 12.69 -3.68
N ASN A 8 -11.05 12.17 -4.82
CA ASN A 8 -11.77 10.89 -4.89
C ASN A 8 -10.92 9.72 -4.42
N HIS A 9 -9.65 9.64 -4.86
CA HIS A 9 -8.74 8.58 -4.44
C HIS A 9 -8.36 8.72 -2.97
N LYS A 10 -8.18 9.96 -2.49
CA LYS A 10 -7.95 10.25 -1.06
C LYS A 10 -9.11 9.74 -0.20
N ARG A 11 -10.35 10.05 -0.57
CA ARG A 11 -11.55 9.57 0.14
C ARG A 11 -11.62 8.04 0.13
N PHE A 12 -11.37 7.42 -1.02
CA PHE A 12 -11.36 5.97 -1.15
C PHE A 12 -10.30 5.30 -0.28
N ILE A 13 -9.06 5.82 -0.27
CA ILE A 13 -7.96 5.33 0.56
C ILE A 13 -8.32 5.40 2.06
N ILE A 14 -8.84 6.55 2.51
CA ILE A 14 -9.21 6.73 3.93
C ILE A 14 -10.35 5.78 4.30
N LEU A 15 -11.38 5.66 3.45
CA LEU A 15 -12.52 4.79 3.72
C LEU A 15 -12.09 3.32 3.76
N ALA A 16 -11.27 2.87 2.80
CA ALA A 16 -10.73 1.52 2.78
C ALA A 16 -9.89 1.21 4.03
N PHE A 17 -9.09 2.17 4.49
CA PHE A 17 -8.31 2.03 5.73
C PHE A 17 -9.22 1.88 6.95
N VAL A 18 -10.18 2.79 7.16
CA VAL A 18 -11.07 2.77 8.33
C VAL A 18 -11.93 1.51 8.33
N CYS A 19 -12.54 1.15 7.20
CA CYS A 19 -13.38 -0.05 7.11
C CYS A 19 -12.59 -1.33 7.41
N SER A 20 -11.40 -1.48 6.84
CA SER A 20 -10.58 -2.67 7.08
C SER A 20 -10.03 -2.74 8.51
N PHE A 21 -9.63 -1.60 9.07
CA PHE A 21 -9.19 -1.53 10.46
C PHE A 21 -10.30 -1.95 11.42
N MET A 22 -11.48 -1.35 11.30
CA MET A 22 -12.61 -1.67 12.19
C MET A 22 -13.04 -3.13 12.04
N PHE A 23 -13.13 -3.63 10.81
CA PHE A 23 -13.48 -5.02 10.54
C PHE A 23 -12.49 -6.01 11.18
N CYS A 24 -11.19 -5.76 11.04
CA CYS A 24 -10.17 -6.61 11.64
C CYS A 24 -10.17 -6.53 13.17
N LEU A 25 -10.33 -5.33 13.73
CA LEU A 25 -10.35 -5.11 15.17
C LEU A 25 -11.50 -5.85 15.84
N PHE A 26 -12.73 -5.75 15.30
CA PHE A 26 -13.86 -6.49 15.83
C PHE A 26 -13.69 -8.01 15.66
N GLY A 27 -13.18 -8.46 14.52
CA GLY A 27 -12.92 -9.88 14.28
C GLY A 27 -11.94 -10.47 15.31
N MET A 28 -10.80 -9.80 15.52
CA MET A 28 -9.78 -10.23 16.47
C MET A 28 -10.26 -10.17 17.92
N PHE A 29 -11.03 -9.14 18.29
CA PHE A 29 -11.61 -9.03 19.63
C PHE A 29 -12.63 -10.14 19.91
N TYR A 30 -13.48 -10.46 18.93
CA TYR A 30 -14.42 -11.57 19.02
C TYR A 30 -13.69 -12.92 19.22
N PHE A 31 -12.63 -13.17 18.44
CA PHE A 31 -11.83 -14.38 18.61
C PHE A 31 -11.14 -14.46 19.98
N TYR A 32 -10.66 -13.33 20.50
CA TYR A 32 -10.02 -13.26 21.82
C TYR A 32 -10.99 -13.63 22.95
N GLN A 33 -12.24 -13.16 22.89
CA GLN A 33 -13.21 -13.39 23.96
C GLN A 33 -13.70 -14.85 24.04
N TYR A 34 -13.72 -15.58 22.91
CA TYR A 34 -14.38 -16.88 22.83
C TYR A 34 -13.46 -18.11 23.00
N ASN A 35 -12.11 -18.00 22.96
CA ASN A 35 -11.27 -19.20 23.04
C ASN A 35 -9.83 -18.98 23.55
N CYS A 36 -9.50 -19.61 24.69
CA CYS A 36 -8.13 -19.68 25.21
C CYS A 36 -7.26 -20.76 24.51
N ILE A 37 -7.86 -21.86 24.03
CA ILE A 37 -7.12 -22.96 23.35
C ILE A 37 -6.73 -22.58 21.90
N ILE A 38 -7.53 -21.76 21.22
CA ILE A 38 -7.26 -21.30 19.85
C ILE A 38 -6.11 -20.28 19.81
N HIS A 39 -5.80 -19.64 20.95
CA HIS A 39 -4.83 -18.55 21.06
C HIS A 39 -3.43 -18.92 20.54
N LYS A 40 -2.88 -20.07 20.95
CA LYS A 40 -1.55 -20.51 20.50
C LYS A 40 -1.50 -20.85 19.00
N SER A 41 -2.57 -21.43 18.47
CA SER A 41 -2.69 -21.70 17.03
C SER A 41 -2.77 -20.40 16.22
N LEU A 42 -3.49 -19.42 16.76
CA LEU A 42 -3.68 -18.11 16.16
C LEU A 42 -2.38 -17.29 16.13
N ILE A 43 -1.58 -17.31 17.21
CA ILE A 43 -0.26 -16.68 17.22
C ILE A 43 0.65 -17.27 16.13
N ASN A 44 0.74 -18.60 16.05
CA ASN A 44 1.55 -19.27 15.02
C ASN A 44 1.09 -18.90 13.60
N LEU A 45 -0.22 -18.72 13.38
CA LEU A 45 -0.76 -18.27 12.12
C LEU A 45 -0.37 -16.82 11.83
N ILE A 46 -0.47 -15.93 12.82
CA ILE A 46 -0.06 -14.53 12.72
C ILE A 46 1.42 -14.43 12.36
N GLU A 47 2.31 -15.18 13.02
CA GLU A 47 3.76 -15.15 12.73
C GLU A 47 4.06 -15.52 11.28
N LYS A 48 3.48 -16.63 10.79
CA LYS A 48 3.62 -17.05 9.40
C LYS A 48 3.05 -16.00 8.43
N PHE A 49 1.91 -15.43 8.79
CA PHE A 49 1.26 -14.41 8.00
C PHE A 49 2.08 -13.12 7.91
N ILE A 50 2.70 -12.68 9.01
CA ILE A 50 3.61 -11.52 9.03
C ILE A 50 4.82 -11.75 8.13
N SER A 51 5.42 -12.94 8.17
CA SER A 51 6.54 -13.28 7.29
C SER A 51 6.16 -13.16 5.80
N ASN A 52 4.98 -13.66 5.44
CA ASN A 52 4.43 -13.52 4.09
C ASN A 52 4.13 -12.06 3.73
N ILE A 53 3.60 -11.26 4.66
CA ILE A 53 3.40 -9.81 4.46
C ILE A 53 4.73 -9.12 4.18
N ILE A 54 5.74 -9.33 5.02
CA ILE A 54 7.05 -8.69 4.85
C ILE A 54 7.61 -9.02 3.47
N THR A 55 7.49 -10.28 3.05
CA THR A 55 7.95 -10.75 1.74
C THR A 55 7.20 -10.04 0.61
N PHE A 56 5.86 -10.05 0.66
CA PHE A 56 5.02 -9.39 -0.33
C PHE A 56 5.29 -7.88 -0.42
N VAL A 57 5.38 -7.19 0.71
CA VAL A 57 5.62 -5.74 0.75
C VAL A 57 7.04 -5.41 0.27
N SER A 58 8.03 -6.26 0.54
CA SER A 58 9.40 -6.09 0.03
C SER A 58 9.45 -6.21 -1.49
N ILE A 59 8.73 -7.17 -2.07
CA ILE A 59 8.57 -7.30 -3.53
C ILE A 59 7.87 -6.07 -4.09
N SER A 60 6.79 -5.62 -3.45
CA SER A 60 6.02 -4.44 -3.86
C SER A 60 6.86 -3.17 -3.82
N PHE A 61 7.70 -3.03 -2.80
CA PHE A 61 8.65 -1.93 -2.66
C PHE A 61 9.67 -1.92 -3.82
N GLY A 62 10.24 -3.08 -4.15
CA GLY A 62 11.10 -3.23 -5.33
C GLY A 62 10.37 -2.86 -6.62
N PHE A 63 9.12 -3.30 -6.78
CA PHE A 63 8.28 -2.91 -7.92
C PHE A 63 8.07 -1.40 -7.99
N TYR A 64 7.81 -0.71 -6.88
CA TYR A 64 7.64 0.74 -6.86
C TYR A 64 8.90 1.48 -7.32
N LEU A 65 10.08 1.08 -6.82
CA LEU A 65 11.35 1.72 -7.20
C LEU A 65 11.67 1.49 -8.68
N THR A 66 11.52 0.26 -9.17
CA THR A 66 11.78 -0.09 -10.57
C THR A 66 10.81 0.61 -11.51
N SER A 67 9.51 0.58 -11.20
CA SER A 67 8.48 1.24 -12.02
C SER A 67 8.70 2.74 -12.08
N SER A 68 9.06 3.37 -10.96
CA SER A 68 9.43 4.78 -10.90
C SER A 68 10.61 5.08 -11.84
N SER A 69 11.68 4.29 -11.78
CA SER A 69 12.87 4.46 -12.62
C SER A 69 12.55 4.35 -14.12
N ILE A 70 11.76 3.35 -14.50
CA ILE A 70 11.35 3.15 -15.90
C ILE A 70 10.45 4.29 -16.38
N LEU A 71 9.44 4.67 -15.59
CA LEU A 71 8.50 5.73 -15.97
C LEU A 71 9.19 7.08 -16.18
N PHE A 72 10.15 7.42 -15.31
CA PHE A 72 10.86 8.70 -15.42
C PHE A 72 11.95 8.72 -16.50
N SER A 73 12.40 7.55 -16.98
CA SER A 73 13.33 7.46 -18.13
C SER A 73 12.62 7.22 -19.47
N SER A 74 11.34 6.84 -19.47
CA SER A 74 10.56 6.54 -20.67
C SER A 74 10.08 7.78 -21.43
N GLN A 75 9.73 7.58 -22.71
CA GLN A 75 9.09 8.61 -23.55
C GLN A 75 7.73 9.08 -22.98
N TYR A 76 7.09 8.27 -22.11
CA TYR A 76 5.84 8.60 -21.43
C TYR A 76 5.94 9.84 -20.54
N ILE A 77 7.16 10.25 -20.15
CA ILE A 77 7.37 11.49 -19.37
C ILE A 77 6.86 12.74 -20.10
N LYS A 78 6.89 12.76 -21.44
CA LYS A 78 6.35 13.87 -22.24
C LYS A 78 4.84 14.04 -22.01
N THR A 79 4.11 12.93 -21.89
CA THR A 79 2.68 12.93 -21.60
C THR A 79 2.38 13.35 -20.16
N LEU A 80 3.27 13.00 -19.22
CA LEU A 80 3.16 13.38 -17.81
C LEU A 80 3.48 14.85 -17.53
N ASN A 81 4.21 15.52 -18.43
CA ASN A 81 4.54 16.95 -18.31
C ASN A 81 3.37 17.89 -18.69
N LYS A 82 2.25 17.35 -19.16
CA LYS A 82 1.03 18.12 -19.41
C LYS A 82 0.34 18.49 -18.09
N GLU A 83 -0.45 19.57 -18.13
CA GLU A 83 -1.33 19.95 -17.02
C GLU A 83 -2.30 18.83 -16.68
N ASP A 84 -2.60 18.71 -15.39
CA ASP A 84 -3.56 17.75 -14.88
C ASP A 84 -4.97 18.34 -14.96
N GLU A 85 -5.80 17.81 -15.87
CA GLU A 85 -7.18 18.26 -16.09
C GLU A 85 -8.04 18.22 -14.81
N LEU A 86 -7.70 17.34 -13.87
CA LEU A 86 -8.42 17.20 -12.59
C LEU A 86 -7.82 18.08 -11.49
N LYS A 87 -6.59 18.60 -11.67
CA LYS A 87 -5.92 19.55 -10.76
C LYS A 87 -5.03 20.53 -11.56
N PRO A 88 -5.61 21.60 -12.13
CA PRO A 88 -4.89 22.50 -13.05
C PRO A 88 -3.70 23.24 -12.40
N SER A 89 -3.63 23.28 -11.06
CA SER A 89 -2.48 23.83 -10.33
C SER A 89 -1.21 22.97 -10.41
N GLN A 90 -1.24 21.79 -11.04
CA GLN A 90 -0.10 20.89 -11.15
C GLN A 90 -0.09 20.08 -12.45
N ARG A 91 1.09 19.58 -12.83
CA ARG A 91 1.29 18.62 -13.91
C ARG A 91 1.03 17.19 -13.44
N LYS A 92 0.64 16.31 -14.36
CA LYS A 92 0.36 14.88 -14.08
C LYS A 92 1.56 14.16 -13.43
N ILE A 93 2.79 14.59 -13.75
CA ILE A 93 4.02 14.09 -13.15
C ILE A 93 4.12 14.36 -11.64
N HIS A 94 3.63 15.51 -11.15
CA HIS A 94 3.64 15.84 -9.73
C HIS A 94 2.66 14.96 -8.96
N THR A 95 1.47 14.73 -9.53
CA THR A 95 0.47 13.81 -8.99
C THR A 95 1.05 12.39 -8.90
N LEU A 96 1.67 11.90 -9.99
CA LEU A 96 2.29 10.57 -10.05
C LEU A 96 3.43 10.40 -9.04
N LYS A 97 4.31 11.42 -8.92
CA LYS A 97 5.39 11.43 -7.93
C LYS A 97 4.84 11.31 -6.50
N GLU A 98 3.73 11.97 -6.20
CA GLU A 98 3.11 11.85 -4.88
C GLU A 98 2.54 10.44 -4.64
N TYR A 99 1.93 9.80 -5.64
CA TYR A 99 1.50 8.39 -5.51
C TYR A 99 2.66 7.44 -5.20
N PHE A 100 3.78 7.55 -5.93
CA PHE A 100 4.98 6.75 -5.65
C PHE A 100 5.51 7.01 -4.24
N LYS A 101 5.56 8.29 -3.84
CA LYS A 101 6.01 8.69 -2.51
C LYS A 101 5.14 8.07 -1.42
N LEU A 102 3.81 8.14 -1.55
CA LEU A 102 2.89 7.52 -0.60
C LEU A 102 2.98 6.00 -0.60
N ALA A 103 3.07 5.36 -1.78
CA ALA A 103 3.21 3.91 -1.88
C ALA A 103 4.47 3.40 -1.17
N ILE A 104 5.60 4.09 -1.37
CA ILE A 104 6.88 3.80 -0.70
C ILE A 104 6.75 3.96 0.82
N TYR A 105 6.22 5.09 1.31
CA TYR A 105 6.05 5.26 2.75
C TYR A 105 5.07 4.26 3.35
N ASN A 106 4.00 3.93 2.65
CA ASN A 106 3.03 2.94 3.08
C ASN A 106 3.69 1.56 3.21
N ALA A 107 4.50 1.14 2.24
CA ALA A 107 5.26 -0.11 2.30
C ALA A 107 6.24 -0.12 3.48
N LEU A 108 7.03 0.96 3.65
CA LEU A 108 7.95 1.07 4.79
C LEU A 108 7.23 1.01 6.13
N PHE A 109 6.12 1.75 6.27
CA PHE A 109 5.32 1.74 7.49
C PHE A 109 4.71 0.37 7.79
N THR A 110 4.28 -0.35 6.74
CA THR A 110 3.77 -1.73 6.89
C THR A 110 4.86 -2.66 7.41
N ILE A 111 6.08 -2.57 6.87
CA ILE A 111 7.23 -3.34 7.36
C ILE A 111 7.55 -2.98 8.82
N SER A 112 7.59 -1.69 9.15
CA SER A 112 7.82 -1.23 10.53
C SER A 112 6.77 -1.76 11.50
N ILE A 113 5.49 -1.70 11.14
CA ILE A 113 4.41 -2.26 11.98
C ILE A 113 4.55 -3.78 12.10
N SER A 114 4.90 -4.50 11.04
CA SER A 114 5.16 -5.95 11.13
C SER A 114 6.17 -6.28 12.22
N PHE A 115 7.26 -5.50 12.35
CA PHE A 115 8.22 -5.66 13.44
C PHE A 115 7.60 -5.40 14.82
N PHE A 116 6.78 -4.36 14.97
CA PHE A 116 6.10 -4.09 16.23
C PHE A 116 5.07 -5.17 16.61
N VAL A 117 4.41 -5.79 15.63
CA VAL A 117 3.51 -6.92 15.89
C VAL A 117 4.29 -8.13 16.41
N LEU A 118 5.44 -8.46 15.79
CA LEU A 118 6.32 -9.53 16.29
C LEU A 118 6.83 -9.23 17.71
N LEU A 119 7.17 -7.97 17.99
CA LEU A 119 7.55 -7.54 19.33
C LEU A 119 6.40 -7.70 20.34
N ALA A 120 5.16 -7.38 19.95
CA ALA A 120 3.99 -7.55 20.81
C ALA A 120 3.73 -9.03 21.14
N ILE A 121 3.97 -9.93 20.19
CA ILE A 121 3.93 -11.39 20.42
C ILE A 121 5.00 -11.78 21.44
N ALA A 122 6.23 -11.29 21.29
CA ALA A 122 7.34 -11.59 22.21
C ALA A 122 7.08 -11.11 23.64
N ILE A 123 6.41 -9.96 23.80
CA ILE A 123 6.02 -9.40 25.11
C ILE A 123 4.74 -10.06 25.66
N GLN A 124 4.07 -10.90 24.87
CA GLN A 124 2.82 -11.59 25.24
C GLN A 124 1.69 -10.62 25.66
N ASN A 125 1.60 -9.46 24.99
CA ASN A 125 0.53 -8.49 25.25
C ASN A 125 -0.57 -8.59 24.18
N ASP A 126 -1.63 -9.31 24.51
CA ASP A 126 -2.73 -9.62 23.59
C ASP A 126 -3.48 -8.38 23.09
N ILE A 127 -3.72 -7.39 23.96
CA ILE A 127 -4.44 -6.17 23.59
C ILE A 127 -3.63 -5.37 22.57
N VAL A 128 -2.33 -5.20 22.83
CA VAL A 128 -1.41 -4.51 21.92
C VAL A 128 -1.27 -5.28 20.61
N LEU A 129 -1.20 -6.62 20.66
CA LEU A 129 -1.17 -7.47 19.48
C LEU A 129 -2.42 -7.27 18.60
N ILE A 130 -3.62 -7.29 19.18
CA ILE A 130 -4.88 -7.10 18.45
C ILE A 130 -4.90 -5.74 17.74
N ILE A 131 -4.53 -4.67 18.46
CA ILE A 131 -4.51 -3.31 17.90
C ILE A 131 -3.49 -3.22 16.77
N LEU A 132 -2.23 -3.63 17.01
CA LEU A 132 -1.16 -3.52 16.01
C LEU A 132 -1.43 -4.41 14.78
N PHE A 133 -1.97 -5.61 14.98
CA PHE A 133 -2.32 -6.50 13.87
C PHE A 133 -3.47 -5.92 13.02
N SER A 134 -4.46 -5.30 13.65
CA SER A 134 -5.55 -4.63 12.92
C SER A 134 -5.03 -3.46 12.10
N ILE A 135 -4.11 -2.67 12.66
CA ILE A 135 -3.42 -1.60 11.95
C ILE A 135 -2.62 -2.17 10.77
N LEU A 136 -1.88 -3.27 10.98
CA LEU A 136 -1.09 -3.94 9.94
C LEU A 136 -1.94 -4.35 8.73
N ILE A 137 -3.10 -4.98 8.97
CA ILE A 137 -4.03 -5.38 7.91
C ILE A 137 -4.54 -4.18 7.13
N ALA A 138 -4.87 -3.08 7.81
CA ALA A 138 -5.33 -1.87 7.14
C ALA A 138 -4.25 -1.29 6.21
N PHE A 139 -2.99 -1.23 6.66
CA PHE A 139 -1.87 -0.81 5.82
C PHE A 139 -1.54 -1.78 4.68
N LEU A 140 -1.72 -3.09 4.89
CA LEU A 140 -1.57 -4.10 3.85
C LEU A 140 -2.55 -3.88 2.70
N ILE A 141 -3.83 -3.61 3.01
CA ILE A 141 -4.85 -3.33 2.00
C ILE A 141 -4.52 -2.06 1.21
N LEU A 142 -3.97 -1.04 1.86
CA LEU A 142 -3.48 0.15 1.16
C LEU A 142 -2.34 -0.18 0.18
N ASN A 143 -1.44 -1.12 0.52
CA ASN A 143 -0.42 -1.56 -0.44
C ASN A 143 -1.05 -2.18 -1.69
N PHE A 144 -2.07 -3.03 -1.56
CA PHE A 144 -2.78 -3.58 -2.72
C PHE A 144 -3.40 -2.49 -3.61
N ILE A 145 -4.02 -1.47 -2.99
CA ILE A 145 -4.59 -0.33 -3.72
C ILE A 145 -3.49 0.43 -4.48
N PHE A 146 -2.35 0.70 -3.83
CA PHE A 146 -1.24 1.39 -4.48
C PHE A 146 -0.61 0.58 -5.62
N ILE A 147 -0.39 -0.72 -5.43
CA ILE A 147 0.09 -1.61 -6.51
C ILE A 147 -0.88 -1.55 -7.69
N TYR A 148 -2.17 -1.71 -7.45
CA TYR A 148 -3.17 -1.68 -8.52
C TYR A 148 -3.15 -0.36 -9.29
N LEU A 149 -3.14 0.78 -8.60
CA LEU A 149 -3.09 2.10 -9.21
C LEU A 149 -1.81 2.31 -10.03
N LEU A 150 -0.65 1.94 -9.48
CA LEU A 150 0.63 2.10 -10.15
C LEU A 150 0.81 1.13 -11.32
N LEU A 151 0.32 -0.11 -11.21
CA LEU A 151 0.32 -1.08 -12.30
C LEU A 151 -0.52 -0.58 -13.47
N LYS A 152 -1.68 0.05 -13.20
CA LYS A 152 -2.51 0.67 -14.24
C LYS A 152 -1.78 1.78 -14.98
N VAL A 153 -1.06 2.65 -14.25
CA VAL A 153 -0.26 3.72 -14.87
C VAL A 153 0.92 3.13 -15.66
N PHE A 154 1.58 2.13 -15.10
CA PHE A 154 2.72 1.46 -15.73
C PHE A 154 2.31 0.74 -17.03
N GLY A 155 1.19 0.00 -17.02
CA GLY A 155 0.65 -0.63 -18.22
C GLY A 155 0.33 0.37 -19.33
N ASN A 156 -0.27 1.51 -18.99
CA ASN A 156 -0.51 2.58 -19.97
C ASN A 156 0.80 3.13 -20.56
N ALA A 157 1.84 3.29 -19.73
CA ALA A 157 3.15 3.75 -20.20
C ALA A 157 3.80 2.74 -21.15
N LEU A 158 3.73 1.44 -20.83
CA LEU A 158 4.24 0.38 -21.70
C LEU A 158 3.51 0.34 -23.05
N ILE A 159 2.19 0.50 -23.06
CA ILE A 159 1.40 0.54 -24.31
C ILE A 159 1.84 1.72 -25.18
N ILE A 160 2.06 2.89 -24.57
CA ILE A 160 2.52 4.09 -25.30
C ILE A 160 3.93 3.88 -25.84
N GLN A 161 4.80 3.26 -25.07
CA GLN A 161 6.18 2.98 -25.48
C GLN A 161 6.28 1.87 -26.54
N ALA A 162 5.35 0.91 -26.54
CA ALA A 162 5.27 -0.14 -27.55
C ALA A 162 4.60 0.32 -28.85
N ARG A 163 3.96 1.49 -28.85
CA ARG A 163 3.36 2.06 -30.05
C ARG A 163 4.51 2.48 -30.98
N PRO A 164 4.57 1.98 -32.23
CA PRO A 164 5.57 2.44 -33.17
C PRO A 164 5.42 3.95 -33.33
N ASP A 165 6.55 4.65 -33.39
CA ASP A 165 6.60 6.08 -33.66
C ASP A 165 6.00 6.34 -35.05
N ASN A 166 4.68 6.52 -35.11
CA ASN A 166 4.03 7.15 -36.26
C ASN A 166 4.35 8.63 -36.15
N ASN A 167 5.59 9.02 -36.50
CA ASN A 167 6.02 10.33 -37.01
C ASN A 167 7.56 10.44 -36.93
N GLY A 168 8.21 10.37 -38.10
CA GLY A 168 9.61 10.76 -38.29
C GLY A 168 10.34 9.91 -39.30
#